data_AF-A0A7X0G2P4-F1
#
_entry.id   AF-A0A7X0G2P4-F1
#
_cell.length_a   1.000
_cell.length_b   1.000
_cell.length_c   1.000
_cell.angle_alpha   90.00
_cell.angle_beta   90.00
_cell.angle_gamma   90.00
#
_symmetry.space_group_name_H-M   'P 1'
#
loop_
_entity.id
_entity.type
_entity.pdbx_description
1 polymer ?
#
loop_
_entity_poly.entity_id
_entity_poly.type
_entity_poly.pdbx_seq_one_letter_code
_entity_poly.pdbx_strand_id
1 'polypeptide(L)' 'MTDRKNDEDKPLADRRAEAGAPQEDDADVGGEHTPSPTDPANAEADAPGGEDDGYSPQTEVP' A
#
# COMPACT_ATOMS: atom_id res chain seq x y z
N MET A 1 -14.53 40.60 -9.86
CA MET A 1 -14.70 40.27 -8.43
C MET A 1 -14.41 38.79 -8.30
N THR A 2 -13.56 38.45 -7.33
CA THR A 2 -12.80 37.21 -7.19
C THR A 2 -13.66 35.95 -7.21
N ASP A 3 -13.29 34.98 -8.06
CA ASP A 3 -13.78 33.60 -8.04
C ASP A 3 -13.53 33.00 -6.66
N ARG A 4 -14.55 33.00 -5.80
CA ARG A 4 -14.53 32.20 -4.57
C ARG A 4 -14.71 30.75 -4.96
N LYS A 5 -13.60 30.04 -5.15
CA LYS A 5 -13.56 28.58 -5.24
C LYS A 5 -14.03 28.05 -3.88
N ASN A 6 -15.11 27.28 -3.86
CA ASN A 6 -15.65 26.73 -2.63
C ASN A 6 -14.71 25.63 -2.13
N ASP A 7 -14.56 25.49 -0.81
CA ASP A 7 -13.73 24.43 -0.23
C ASP A 7 -14.24 23.01 -0.57
N GLU A 8 -15.51 22.91 -0.98
CA GLU A 8 -16.15 21.69 -1.48
C GLU A 8 -15.58 21.22 -2.83
N ASP A 9 -15.01 22.13 -3.62
CA ASP A 9 -14.40 21.83 -4.91
C ASP A 9 -12.95 21.35 -4.78
N LYS A 10 -12.35 21.50 -3.59
CA LYS A 10 -10.98 21.04 -3.32
C LYS A 10 -10.93 19.51 -3.18
N PRO A 11 -9.88 18.86 -3.69
CA PRO A 11 -9.57 17.48 -3.38
C PRO A 11 -9.60 17.20 -1.88
N LEU A 12 -10.05 16.00 -1.50
CA LEU A 12 -10.19 15.60 -0.11
C LEU A 12 -8.88 15.68 0.68
N ALA A 13 -7.74 15.41 0.02
CA ALA A 13 -6.41 15.52 0.64
C ALA A 13 -6.08 16.97 1.04
N ASP A 14 -6.29 17.92 0.13
CA ASP A 14 -6.03 19.34 0.38
C ASP A 14 -6.96 19.90 1.47
N ARG A 15 -8.24 19.50 1.44
CA ARG A 15 -9.21 19.87 2.50
C ARG A 15 -8.83 19.33 3.87
N ARG A 16 -8.30 18.10 3.93
CA ARG A 16 -7.84 17.48 5.19
C ARG A 16 -6.58 18.17 5.73
N ALA A 17 -5.63 18.50 4.85
CA ALA A 17 -4.41 19.20 5.21
C ALA A 17 -4.69 20.61 5.77
N GLU A 18 -5.58 21.37 5.11
CA GLU A 18 -6.00 22.71 5.57
C GLU A 18 -6.76 22.68 6.90
N ALA A 19 -7.53 21.62 7.16
CA ALA A 19 -8.25 21.42 8.41
C ALA A 19 -7.36 20.95 9.58
N GLY A 20 -6.07 20.73 9.34
CA GLY A 20 -5.15 20.16 10.33
C GLY A 20 -5.57 18.76 10.80
N ALA A 21 -6.26 18.00 9.93
CA ALA A 21 -6.64 16.63 10.24
C ALA A 21 -5.36 15.81 10.46
N PRO A 22 -5.34 14.89 11.45
CA PRO A 22 -4.22 13.99 11.63
C PRO A 22 -3.91 13.27 10.32
N GLN A 23 -2.73 13.54 9.77
CA GLN A 23 -2.18 12.72 8.71
C GLN A 23 -1.61 11.49 9.40
N GLU A 24 -1.90 10.30 8.90
CA GLU A 24 -1.27 9.10 9.44
C GLU A 24 0.20 9.14 9.03
N ASP A 25 1.04 9.61 9.95
CA ASP A 25 2.49 9.69 9.77
C ASP A 25 3.15 8.31 9.85
N ASP A 26 2.43 7.35 10.45
CA ASP A 26 2.83 5.96 10.66
C ASP A 26 1.72 5.06 10.12
N ALA A 27 1.58 5.01 8.81
CA ALA A 27 1.21 3.73 8.25
C ALA A 27 2.54 3.00 8.06
N ASP A 28 2.91 2.16 9.03
CA ASP A 28 3.97 1.16 8.89
C ASP A 28 3.52 0.07 7.89
N VAL A 29 3.06 0.50 6.72
CA VAL A 29 2.63 -0.35 5.59
C VAL A 29 3.80 -1.20 5.09
N GLY A 30 5.04 -0.84 5.48
CA GLY A 30 6.26 -1.59 5.18
C GLY A 30 6.63 -2.62 6.23
N GLY A 31 6.35 -2.38 7.52
CA GLY A 31 6.74 -3.25 8.63
C GLY A 31 6.03 -4.60 8.62
N GLU A 32 4.80 -4.64 8.10
CA GLU A 32 4.05 -5.88 7.90
C GLU A 32 4.76 -6.87 6.95
N HIS A 33 5.64 -6.37 6.07
CA HIS A 33 6.45 -7.16 5.17
C HIS A 33 7.91 -7.30 5.60
N THR A 34 8.31 -6.69 6.73
CA THR A 34 9.65 -6.89 7.28
C THR A 34 9.70 -8.16 8.12
N PRO A 35 10.59 -9.12 7.81
CA PRO A 35 10.74 -10.31 8.64
C PRO A 35 11.16 -9.95 10.08
N SER A 36 10.45 -10.52 11.05
CA SER A 36 10.78 -10.49 12.48
C SER A 36 11.99 -11.38 12.79
N PRO A 37 12.72 -11.16 13.90
CA PRO A 37 13.78 -12.07 14.35
C PRO A 37 13.34 -13.52 14.60
N THR A 38 12.03 -13.74 14.77
CA THR A 38 11.43 -15.08 14.93
C THR A 38 10.92 -15.66 13.61
N ASP A 39 10.88 -14.87 12.54
CA ASP A 39 10.39 -15.33 11.25
C ASP A 39 11.45 -16.20 10.55
N PRO A 40 11.03 -17.20 9.78
CA PRO A 40 11.95 -17.95 8.93
C PRO A 40 12.63 -17.02 7.93
N ALA A 41 13.87 -17.36 7.56
CA ALA A 41 14.60 -16.63 6.53
C ALA A 41 13.85 -16.68 5.20
N ASN A 42 13.88 -15.56 4.47
CA ASN A 42 13.41 -15.52 3.09
C ASN A 42 14.19 -16.54 2.24
N ALA A 43 13.51 -17.11 1.25
CA ALA A 43 14.16 -17.98 0.28
C ALA A 43 15.22 -17.21 -0.52
N GLU A 44 16.28 -17.90 -0.94
CA GLU A 44 17.29 -17.36 -1.85
C GLU A 44 16.64 -16.91 -3.17
N ALA A 45 17.20 -15.89 -3.83
CA ALA A 45 16.61 -15.36 -5.07
C ALA A 45 16.55 -16.39 -6.22
N ASP A 46 17.48 -17.35 -6.23
CA ASP A 46 17.54 -18.49 -7.17
C ASP A 46 16.97 -19.79 -6.57
N ALA A 47 16.37 -19.73 -5.37
CA ALA A 47 15.57 -20.85 -4.90
C ALA A 47 14.39 -21.01 -5.88
N PRO A 48 14.04 -22.24 -6.29
CA PRO A 48 12.81 -22.46 -7.04
C PRO A 48 11.66 -21.81 -6.24
N GLY A 49 11.05 -20.78 -6.83
CA GLY A 49 10.05 -19.96 -6.17
C GLY A 49 8.81 -20.79 -5.82
N GLY A 50 8.15 -20.42 -4.72
CA GLY A 50 6.86 -20.97 -4.30
C GLY A 50 5.71 -20.57 -5.23
N GLU A 51 5.87 -20.84 -6.53
CA GLU A 51 4.74 -21.34 -7.30
C GLU A 51 4.30 -22.57 -6.52
N ASP A 52 3.25 -22.43 -5.71
CA ASP A 52 2.67 -23.55 -4.98
C ASP A 52 2.48 -24.66 -6.03
N ASP A 53 3.21 -25.77 -5.91
CA ASP A 53 3.16 -26.85 -6.91
C ASP A 53 1.68 -27.25 -7.07
N GLY A 54 1.06 -26.81 -8.18
CA GLY A 54 -0.39 -26.97 -8.42
C GLY A 54 -1.24 -25.69 -8.45
N TYR A 55 -0.71 -24.49 -8.25
CA TYR A 55 -1.44 -23.23 -8.48
C TYR A 55 -1.28 -22.79 -9.95
N SER A 56 -2.33 -23.00 -10.75
CA SER A 56 -2.46 -22.37 -12.07
C SER A 56 -3.18 -21.02 -11.91
N PRO A 57 -2.68 -19.93 -12.53
CA PRO A 57 -3.36 -18.65 -12.49
C PRO A 57 -4.79 -18.77 -13.01
N GLN A 58 -5.75 -18.23 -12.27
CA GLN A 58 -7.17 -18.22 -12.71
C GLN A 58 -7.38 -17.51 -14.06
N THR A 59 -6.46 -16.64 -14.46
CA THR A 59 -6.48 -15.91 -15.74
C THR A 59 -5.64 -16.58 -16.83
N GLU A 60 -5.04 -17.75 -16.57
CA GLU A 60 -4.36 -18.51 -17.61
C GLU A 60 -5.41 -19.01 -18.61
N VAL A 61 -5.22 -18.65 -19.88
CA VAL A 61 -6.06 -19.12 -20.98
C VAL A 61 -5.37 -20.32 -21.60
N PRO A 62 -6.05 -21.47 -21.78
CA PRO A 62 -5.47 -22.68 -22.36
C PRO A 62 -5.06 -22.54 -23.82
#